data_AF-A0A7Y0X6L7-F1
#
_entry.id   AF-A0A7Y0X6L7-F1
#
_cell.length_a   1.000
_cell.length_b   1.000
_cell.length_c   1.000
_cell.angle_alpha   90.00
_cell.angle_beta   90.00
_cell.angle_gamma   90.00
#
_symmetry.space_group_name_H-M   'P 1'
#
loop_
_entity.id
_entity.type
_entity.pdbx_description
1 polymer ?
#
loop_
_entity_poly.entity_id
_entity_poly.type
_entity_poly.pdbx_seq_one_letter_code
_entity_poly.pdbx_strand_id
1 'polypeptide(L)'
;VVPYVHEREQFGKSIGEFQLVQGKIADMYSRMSAAKAYVYTVAAACDRGNATRKDAAGAILYSAELATQMALDAIQLLGGNGYINEYPAGRLLRDAKLYEIGAGTSEIRRMVIGRELFEESR
;
A
#
# COMPACT_ATOMS: atom_id res chain seq x y z
N VAL A 1 2.63 6.02 12.12
CA VAL A 1 1.30 6.42 12.65
C VAL A 1 1.05 5.86 14.04
N VAL A 2 1.41 4.60 14.35
CA VAL A 2 1.10 3.97 15.65
C VAL A 2 1.59 4.76 16.87
N PRO A 3 2.85 5.25 16.93
CA PRO A 3 3.27 6.09 18.07
C PRO A 3 2.44 7.38 18.19
N TYR A 4 2.20 8.06 17.06
CA TYR A 4 1.42 9.29 17.03
C TYR A 4 -0.02 9.12 17.53
N VAL A 5 -0.70 8.02 17.17
CA VAL A 5 -2.07 7.79 17.65
C VAL A 5 -2.14 7.48 19.13
N HIS A 6 -1.04 7.05 19.77
CA HIS A 6 -0.95 6.92 21.22
C HIS A 6 -0.72 8.28 21.90
N GLU A 7 0.18 9.10 21.36
CA GLU A 7 0.59 10.39 21.94
C GLU A 7 -0.42 11.52 21.72
N ARG A 8 -1.13 11.52 20.59
CA ARG A 8 -2.08 12.58 20.27
C ARG A 8 -3.37 12.37 21.04
N GLU A 9 -3.76 13.37 21.82
CA GLU A 9 -5.03 13.37 22.57
C GLU A 9 -6.08 14.29 21.93
N GLN A 10 -7.33 13.84 21.93
CA GLN A 10 -8.52 14.63 21.60
C GLN A 10 -9.69 14.15 22.47
N PHE A 11 -10.59 15.06 22.86
CA PHE A 11 -11.74 14.73 23.70
C PHE A 11 -11.36 13.97 24.99
N GLY A 12 -10.21 14.34 25.59
CA GLY A 12 -9.75 13.80 26.88
C GLY A 12 -9.14 12.40 26.85
N LYS A 13 -8.82 11.85 25.67
CA LYS A 13 -8.15 10.55 25.54
C LYS A 13 -7.30 10.44 24.29
N SER A 14 -6.49 9.39 24.21
CA SER A 14 -5.65 9.09 23.07
C SER A 14 -6.48 8.85 21.80
N ILE A 15 -6.06 9.38 20.65
CA ILE A 15 -6.86 9.21 19.42
C ILE A 15 -6.92 7.75 18.97
N GLY A 16 -5.96 6.91 19.37
CA GLY A 16 -5.96 5.47 19.17
C GLY A 16 -7.10 4.73 19.88
N GLU A 17 -7.82 5.38 20.80
CA GLU A 17 -8.98 4.83 21.51
C GLU A 17 -10.31 5.08 20.81
N PHE A 18 -10.33 5.82 19.69
CA PHE A 18 -11.54 6.00 18.89
C PHE A 18 -11.68 4.84 17.89
N GLN A 19 -12.88 4.25 17.84
CA GLN A 19 -13.15 3.04 17.06
C GLN A 19 -12.86 3.23 15.56
N LEU A 20 -13.11 4.43 15.02
CA LEU A 20 -12.81 4.74 13.61
C LEU A 20 -11.30 4.80 13.33
N VAL A 21 -10.49 5.24 14.30
CA VAL A 21 -9.03 5.20 14.21
C VAL A 21 -8.54 3.76 14.28
N GLN A 22 -9.08 2.97 15.21
CA GLN A 22 -8.76 1.54 15.33
C GLN A 22 -9.12 0.77 14.06
N GLY A 23 -10.32 1.01 13.50
CA GLY A 23 -10.76 0.41 12.24
C GLY A 23 -9.81 0.75 11.09
N LYS A 24 -9.41 2.03 10.95
CA LYS A 24 -8.45 2.43 9.93
C LYS A 24 -7.08 1.74 10.10
N ILE A 25 -6.58 1.63 11.33
CA ILE A 25 -5.32 0.92 11.61
C ILE A 25 -5.45 -0.58 11.29
N ALA A 26 -6.58 -1.20 11.61
CA ALA A 26 -6.86 -2.60 11.28
C ALA A 26 -6.89 -2.84 9.77
N ASP A 27 -7.52 -1.94 9.00
CA ASP A 27 -7.52 -1.99 7.54
C ASP A 27 -6.09 -1.85 6.98
N MET A 28 -5.33 -0.87 7.46
CA MET A 28 -3.94 -0.65 7.04
C MET A 28 -3.08 -1.89 7.32
N TYR A 29 -3.21 -2.49 8.51
CA TYR A 29 -2.48 -3.70 8.88
C TYR A 29 -2.84 -4.89 7.98
N SER A 30 -4.14 -5.11 7.77
CA SER A 30 -4.64 -6.27 7.02
C SER A 30 -4.24 -6.19 5.54
N ARG A 31 -4.37 -5.01 4.94
CA ARG A 31 -3.96 -4.77 3.54
C ARG A 31 -2.44 -4.89 3.37
N MET A 32 -1.65 -4.32 4.29
CA MET A 32 -0.20 -4.45 4.26
C MET A 32 0.25 -5.90 4.38
N SER A 33 -0.39 -6.67 5.26
CA SER A 33 -0.12 -8.10 5.43
C SER A 33 -0.43 -8.88 4.16
N ALA A 34 -1.56 -8.59 3.49
CA ALA A 34 -1.90 -9.19 2.20
C ALA A 34 -0.90 -8.83 1.09
N ALA A 35 -0.50 -7.56 0.99
CA ALA A 35 0.50 -7.13 0.00
C ALA A 35 1.85 -7.78 0.24
N LYS A 36 2.29 -7.84 1.50
CA LYS A 36 3.54 -8.50 1.88
C LYS A 36 3.49 -9.98 1.50
N ALA A 37 2.43 -10.69 1.87
CA ALA A 37 2.27 -12.10 1.51
C ALA A 37 2.30 -12.32 0.00
N TYR A 38 1.60 -11.47 -0.77
CA TYR A 38 1.58 -11.57 -2.22
C TYR A 38 2.98 -11.36 -2.84
N VAL A 39 3.66 -10.28 -2.46
CA VAL A 39 5.02 -9.96 -2.96
C VAL A 39 6.01 -11.08 -2.63
N TYR A 40 6.02 -11.57 -1.39
CA TYR A 40 6.94 -12.65 -1.00
C TYR A 40 6.60 -13.99 -1.65
N THR A 41 5.32 -14.26 -1.93
CA THR A 41 4.91 -15.45 -2.68
C THR A 41 5.44 -15.42 -4.12
N VAL A 42 5.31 -14.27 -4.80
CA VAL A 42 5.83 -14.08 -6.15
C VAL A 42 7.35 -14.12 -6.16
N ALA A 43 8.02 -13.47 -5.20
CA ALA A 43 9.47 -13.52 -5.07
C ALA A 43 9.98 -14.97 -4.90
N ALA A 44 9.35 -15.76 -4.03
CA ALA A 44 9.70 -17.16 -3.87
C ALA A 44 9.44 -17.98 -5.15
N ALA A 45 8.45 -17.63 -5.96
CA ALA A 45 8.24 -18.26 -7.27
C ALA A 45 9.35 -17.86 -8.26
N CYS A 46 9.84 -16.62 -8.23
CA CYS A 46 11.00 -16.19 -9.02
C CYS A 46 12.24 -17.00 -8.68
N ASP A 47 12.53 -17.20 -7.39
CA ASP A 47 13.69 -17.99 -6.94
C ASP A 47 13.66 -19.44 -7.43
N ARG A 48 12.45 -20.00 -7.60
CA ARG A 48 12.25 -21.36 -8.15
C ARG A 48 12.17 -21.39 -9.68
N GLY A 49 12.24 -20.25 -10.37
CA GLY A 49 12.06 -20.16 -11.82
C GLY A 49 10.62 -20.38 -12.30
N ASN A 50 9.63 -20.27 -11.41
CA ASN A 50 8.22 -20.56 -11.67
C ASN A 50 7.33 -19.32 -11.75
N ALA A 51 7.89 -18.11 -11.64
CA ALA A 51 7.12 -16.88 -11.77
C ALA A 51 6.81 -16.55 -13.23
N THR A 52 5.58 -16.11 -13.49
CA THR A 52 5.15 -15.62 -14.80
C THR A 52 5.21 -14.09 -14.88
N ARG A 53 5.06 -13.53 -16.09
CA ARG A 53 5.00 -12.07 -16.28
C ARG A 53 3.80 -11.44 -15.57
N LYS A 54 2.64 -12.12 -15.59
CA LYS A 54 1.44 -11.64 -14.88
C LYS A 54 1.59 -11.66 -13.36
N ASP A 55 2.37 -12.61 -12.80
CA ASP A 55 2.62 -12.66 -11.36
C ASP A 55 3.41 -11.44 -10.89
N ALA A 56 4.51 -11.12 -11.60
CA ALA A 56 5.31 -9.94 -11.30
C ALA A 56 4.51 -8.64 -11.51
N ALA A 57 3.74 -8.55 -12.60
CA ALA A 57 2.90 -7.39 -12.90
C ALA A 57 1.82 -7.17 -11.83
N GLY A 58 1.17 -8.25 -11.37
CA GLY A 58 0.14 -8.19 -10.34
C GLY A 58 0.70 -7.79 -8.97
N ALA A 59 1.86 -8.32 -8.59
CA ALA A 59 2.51 -7.98 -7.33
C ALA A 59 2.78 -6.48 -7.21
N ILE A 60 3.48 -5.89 -8.20
CA ILE A 60 3.81 -4.46 -8.18
C ILE A 60 2.57 -3.58 -8.37
N LEU A 61 1.59 -3.98 -9.18
CA LEU A 61 0.32 -3.26 -9.33
C LEU A 61 -0.39 -3.11 -7.97
N TYR A 62 -0.58 -4.23 -7.27
CA TYR A 62 -1.28 -4.24 -5.99
C TYR A 62 -0.51 -3.46 -4.91
N SER A 63 0.80 -3.70 -4.79
CA SER A 63 1.59 -3.04 -3.74
C SER A 63 1.77 -1.54 -4.00
N ALA A 64 1.87 -1.10 -5.25
CA ALA A 64 2.05 0.31 -5.60
C ALA A 64 0.80 1.14 -5.23
N GLU A 65 -0.37 0.71 -5.68
CA GLU A 65 -1.63 1.41 -5.39
C GLU A 65 -1.96 1.38 -3.90
N LEU A 66 -1.66 0.26 -3.23
CA LEU A 66 -1.80 0.19 -1.77
C LEU A 66 -0.85 1.14 -1.05
N ALA A 67 0.40 1.30 -1.50
CA ALA A 67 1.36 2.20 -0.87
C ALA A 67 0.86 3.66 -0.89
N THR A 68 0.29 4.12 -2.02
CA THR A 68 -0.34 5.45 -2.11
C THR A 68 -1.51 5.57 -1.13
N GLN A 69 -2.40 4.57 -1.10
CA GLN A 69 -3.54 4.58 -0.17
C GLN A 69 -3.08 4.60 1.30
N MET A 70 -2.07 3.81 1.67
CA MET A 70 -1.52 3.78 3.02
C MET A 70 -0.87 5.11 3.41
N ALA A 71 -0.22 5.80 2.48
CA ALA A 71 0.35 7.11 2.73
C ALA A 71 -0.75 8.17 2.95
N LEU A 72 -1.85 8.12 2.18
CA LEU A 72 -3.03 8.98 2.39
C LEU A 72 -3.70 8.70 3.75
N ASP A 73 -3.88 7.43 4.11
CA ASP A 73 -4.42 7.05 5.42
C ASP A 73 -3.52 7.52 6.57
N ALA A 74 -2.19 7.49 6.37
CA ALA A 74 -1.25 8.05 7.32
C ALA A 74 -1.45 9.55 7.48
N ILE A 75 -1.50 10.32 6.38
CA ILE A 75 -1.78 11.76 6.44
C ILE A 75 -3.08 12.04 7.22
N GLN A 76 -4.14 11.28 6.95
CA GLN A 76 -5.42 11.44 7.64
C GLN A 76 -5.32 11.17 9.15
N LEU A 77 -4.58 10.15 9.57
CA LEU A 77 -4.37 9.84 11.00
C LEU A 77 -3.50 10.89 11.71
N LEU A 78 -2.57 11.53 11.00
CA LEU A 78 -1.78 12.63 11.56
C LEU A 78 -2.56 13.95 11.61
N GLY A 79 -3.64 14.09 10.84
CA GLY A 79 -4.38 15.35 10.70
C GLY A 79 -3.53 16.43 10.04
N GLY A 80 -3.60 17.67 10.52
CA GLY A 80 -2.80 18.78 9.98
C GLY A 80 -1.28 18.51 9.99
N ASN A 81 -0.78 17.77 10.98
CA ASN A 81 0.62 17.35 11.04
C ASN A 81 1.02 16.44 9.86
N GLY A 82 0.08 15.70 9.29
CA GLY A 82 0.34 14.86 8.12
C GLY A 82 0.54 15.66 6.83
N TYR A 83 0.05 16.91 6.80
CA TYR A 83 0.11 17.79 5.63
C TYR A 83 1.40 18.62 5.56
N ILE A 84 2.01 18.91 6.70
CA ILE A 84 3.25 19.70 6.79
C ILE A 84 4.49 18.82 6.62
N ASN A 85 5.63 19.45 6.28
CA ASN A 85 6.88 18.73 6.00
C ASN A 85 7.65 18.28 7.25
N GLU A 86 7.20 18.63 8.46
CA GLU A 86 7.82 18.18 9.72
C GLU A 86 7.55 16.71 10.02
N TYR A 87 6.54 16.11 9.37
CA TYR A 87 6.22 14.69 9.48
C TYR A 87 6.46 13.98 8.14
N PRO A 88 6.87 12.69 8.17
CA PRO A 88 7.26 11.97 6.95
C PRO A 88 6.10 11.64 6.02
N ALA A 89 4.84 11.79 6.45
CA ALA A 89 3.67 11.29 5.72
C ALA A 89 3.54 11.91 4.32
N GLY A 90 3.72 13.23 4.18
CA GLY A 90 3.71 13.89 2.88
C GLY A 90 4.85 13.48 1.96
N ARG A 91 6.04 13.14 2.51
CA ARG A 91 7.14 12.57 1.72
C ARG A 91 6.79 11.17 1.22
N LEU A 92 6.28 10.30 2.11
CA LEU A 92 5.89 8.94 1.77
C LEU A 92 4.83 8.90 0.66
N LEU A 93 3.87 9.82 0.65
CA LEU A 93 2.88 9.93 -0.42
C LEU A 93 3.53 10.22 -1.78
N ARG A 94 4.45 11.21 -1.81
CA ARG A 94 5.14 11.59 -3.05
C ARG A 94 6.04 10.46 -3.56
N ASP A 95 6.72 9.76 -2.65
CA ASP A 95 7.55 8.61 -2.98
C ASP A 95 6.70 7.44 -3.53
N ALA A 96 5.59 7.13 -2.85
CA ALA A 96 4.70 6.03 -3.24
C ALA A 96 4.10 6.21 -4.63
N LYS A 97 3.75 7.44 -5.01
CA LYS A 97 3.10 7.71 -6.30
C LYS A 97 3.97 7.32 -7.50
N LEU A 98 5.29 7.37 -7.34
CA LEU A 98 6.21 6.94 -8.40
C LEU A 98 6.02 5.47 -8.76
N TYR A 99 5.66 4.60 -7.80
CA TYR A 99 5.49 3.17 -8.08
C TYR A 99 4.34 2.86 -9.05
N GLU A 100 3.35 3.73 -9.15
CA GLU A 100 2.22 3.58 -10.09
C GLU A 100 2.56 4.04 -11.52
N ILE A 101 3.68 4.74 -11.70
CA ILE A 101 4.04 5.42 -12.96
C ILE A 101 5.36 4.88 -13.52
N GLY A 102 6.39 4.81 -12.67
CA GLY A 102 7.73 4.40 -13.03
C GLY A 102 7.83 2.92 -13.38
N ALA A 103 8.73 2.62 -14.32
CA ALA A 103 9.02 1.25 -14.78
C ALA A 103 7.76 0.46 -15.22
N GLY A 104 6.79 1.16 -15.83
CA GLY A 104 5.52 0.61 -16.31
C GLY A 104 4.36 1.10 -15.46
N THR A 105 3.38 1.76 -16.09
CA THR A 105 2.22 2.31 -15.37
C THR A 105 1.28 1.21 -14.87
N SER A 106 0.41 1.55 -13.93
CA SER A 106 -0.63 0.65 -13.46
C SER A 106 -1.55 0.15 -14.59
N GLU A 107 -1.82 0.95 -15.62
CA GLU A 107 -2.61 0.56 -16.80
C GLU A 107 -1.87 -0.47 -17.65
N ILE A 108 -0.57 -0.28 -17.86
CA ILE A 108 0.25 -1.24 -18.60
C ILE A 108 0.30 -2.59 -17.87
N ARG A 109 0.41 -2.59 -16.54
CA ARG A 109 0.37 -3.82 -15.73
C ARG A 109 -0.97 -4.53 -15.85
N ARG A 110 -2.09 -3.80 -15.77
CA ARG A 110 -3.44 -4.36 -16.01
C ARG A 110 -3.57 -4.98 -17.40
N MET A 111 -3.03 -4.32 -18.42
CA MET A 111 -3.00 -4.84 -19.79
C MET A 111 -2.20 -6.14 -19.89
N VAL A 112 -1.00 -6.22 -19.28
CA VAL A 112 -0.18 -7.43 -19.26
C VAL A 112 -0.94 -8.58 -18.56
N ILE A 113 -1.47 -8.32 -17.36
CA ILE A 113 -2.23 -9.33 -16.61
C ILE A 113 -3.42 -9.84 -17.43
N GLY A 114 -4.20 -8.93 -18.02
CA GLY A 114 -5.38 -9.30 -18.82
C GLY A 114 -5.04 -10.12 -20.06
N ARG A 115 -3.96 -9.78 -20.77
CA ARG A 115 -3.51 -10.53 -21.96
C ARG A 115 -3.06 -11.94 -21.60
N GLU A 116 -2.20 -12.09 -20.59
CA GLU A 116 -1.69 -13.40 -20.16
C GLU A 116 -2.83 -14.31 -19.69
N LEU A 117 -3.76 -13.79 -18.87
CA LEU A 117 -4.92 -14.57 -18.42
C LEU A 117 -5.82 -15.01 -19.59
N PHE A 118 -6.01 -14.16 -20.59
CA PHE A 118 -6.80 -14.50 -21.78
C PHE A 118 -6.12 -15.59 -22.61
N GLU A 119 -4.81 -15.49 -22.84
CA GLU A 119 -4.03 -16.48 -23.60
C GLU A 119 -3.97 -17.84 -22.91
N GLU A 120 -3.82 -17.90 -21.59
CA GLU A 120 -3.83 -19.17 -20.82
C GLU A 120 -5.18 -19.88 -20.81
N SER A 121 -6.27 -19.12 -21.01
CA SER A 121 -7.63 -19.67 -21.00
C SER A 121 -8.10 -20.23 -22.35
N ARG A 122 -7.25 -20.12 -23.40
CA ARG A 122 -7.50 -20.72 -24.72
C ARG A 122 -7.13 -22.19 -24.76
#